data_AF-A0A4P7P204-F1
#
_entry.id   AF-A0A4P7P204-F1
#
_cell.length_a   1.000
_cell.length_b   1.000
_cell.length_c   1.000
_cell.angle_alpha   90.00
_cell.angle_beta   90.00
_cell.angle_gamma   90.00
#
_symmetry.space_group_name_H-M   'P 1'
#
loop_
_entity.id
_entity.type
_entity.pdbx_description
1 polymer ?
#
loop_
_entity_poly.entity_id
_entity_poly.type
_entity_poly.pdbx_seq_one_letter_code
_entity_poly.pdbx_strand_id
1 'polypeptide(L)'
;MSKQTIPAGYKQTEIGVIPEDWNVKKIGEFTDCTAGGTPSTSISSYWGGNNPWMSSGELHLKRVFDVSERITNEGLSNSSTKYVPSESVLMGLAGQGKTRGTVAISKIDLCTNQSIAAIFPSSKHSTEYLFYNLDYRYEELRSLSTGDGGRGGLNLKIIRSLSLPYPSLEEQTTIANALSDVDGLLAELEKLIVKKQAIKTATMQQLLTGKTRLPQFAHHPDGTKKAQKQTELGPIPEDWKVKTVYELAENQKPQFDDGDWIVVVK
;
A
#
# COMPACT_ATOMS: atom_id res chain seq x y z
N MET A 1 -23.26 33.10 -6.99
CA MET A 1 -21.91 32.53 -7.18
C MET A 1 -20.92 33.53 -6.62
N SER A 2 -20.24 33.22 -5.51
CA SER A 2 -19.18 34.10 -5.00
C SER A 2 -18.03 34.07 -6.00
N LYS A 3 -17.57 35.24 -6.47
CA LYS A 3 -16.31 35.34 -7.22
C LYS A 3 -15.21 34.85 -6.30
N GLN A 4 -14.73 33.63 -6.53
CA GLN A 4 -13.59 33.08 -5.81
C GLN A 4 -12.41 34.01 -6.08
N THR A 5 -11.91 34.65 -5.02
CA THR A 5 -10.83 35.62 -5.15
C THR A 5 -9.54 34.83 -5.41
N ILE A 6 -8.97 34.97 -6.60
CA ILE A 6 -7.73 34.30 -6.98
C ILE A 6 -6.59 34.97 -6.20
N PRO A 7 -5.78 34.21 -5.41
CA PRO A 7 -4.64 34.79 -4.69
C PRO A 7 -3.59 35.38 -5.64
N ALA A 8 -2.80 36.34 -5.15
CA ALA A 8 -1.66 36.87 -5.91
C ALA A 8 -0.64 35.76 -6.21
N GLY A 9 -0.10 35.72 -7.43
CA GLY A 9 0.81 34.67 -7.90
C GLY A 9 0.12 33.39 -8.42
N TYR A 10 -1.21 33.39 -8.53
CA TYR A 10 -1.99 32.28 -9.06
C TYR A 10 -2.87 32.71 -10.23
N LYS A 11 -3.25 31.74 -11.06
CA LYS A 11 -4.18 31.91 -12.18
C LYS A 11 -5.27 30.84 -12.17
N GLN A 12 -6.45 31.21 -12.65
CA GLN A 12 -7.55 30.27 -12.89
C GLN A 12 -7.34 29.56 -14.23
N THR A 13 -7.46 28.23 -14.22
CA THR A 13 -7.43 27.36 -15.41
C THR A 13 -8.62 26.42 -15.43
N GLU A 14 -8.72 25.58 -16.45
CA GLU A 14 -9.74 24.54 -16.59
C GLU A 14 -9.65 23.44 -15.54
N ILE A 15 -8.50 23.29 -14.87
CA ILE A 15 -8.28 22.30 -13.79
C ILE A 15 -8.26 22.92 -12.39
N GLY A 16 -8.60 24.21 -12.28
CA GLY A 16 -8.64 24.93 -11.00
C GLY A 16 -7.64 26.08 -10.93
N VAL A 17 -7.37 26.54 -9.70
CA VAL A 17 -6.41 27.61 -9.43
C VAL A 17 -5.02 27.00 -9.27
N ILE A 18 -4.06 27.43 -10.08
CA ILE A 18 -2.67 26.95 -10.06
C ILE A 18 -1.69 28.14 -10.01
N PRO A 19 -0.42 27.95 -9.62
CA PRO A 19 0.59 29.00 -9.70
C PRO A 19 0.69 29.60 -11.11
N GLU A 20 0.99 30.90 -11.17
CA GLU A 20 0.98 31.66 -12.42
C GLU A 20 2.03 31.17 -13.43
N ASP A 21 3.16 30.66 -12.94
CA ASP A 21 4.28 30.09 -13.70
C ASP A 21 4.05 28.64 -14.14
N TRP A 22 3.08 27.94 -13.56
CA TRP A 22 2.74 26.57 -13.96
C TRP A 22 1.94 26.54 -15.27
N ASN A 23 2.16 25.52 -16.10
CA ASN A 23 1.35 25.28 -17.28
C ASN A 23 0.29 24.22 -17.02
N VAL A 24 -0.70 24.11 -17.92
CA VAL A 24 -1.58 22.94 -17.99
C VAL A 24 -1.25 22.20 -19.27
N LYS A 25 -1.09 20.88 -19.17
CA LYS A 25 -0.89 20.01 -20.34
C LYS A 25 -1.75 18.77 -20.23
N LYS A 26 -2.19 18.26 -21.37
CA LYS A 26 -2.78 16.92 -21.46
C LYS A 26 -1.68 15.86 -21.52
N ILE A 27 -1.95 14.68 -20.96
CA ILE A 27 -0.99 13.55 -20.99
C ILE A 27 -0.49 13.27 -22.41
N GLY A 28 -1.39 13.27 -23.40
CA GLY A 28 -1.04 13.00 -24.80
C GLY A 28 -0.16 14.07 -25.47
N GLU A 29 0.10 15.21 -24.82
CA GLU A 29 0.97 16.26 -25.36
C GLU A 29 2.45 16.03 -25.03
N PHE A 30 2.77 15.22 -24.02
CA PHE A 30 4.15 15.03 -23.55
C PHE A 30 4.57 13.57 -23.38
N THR A 31 3.65 12.62 -23.52
CA THR A 31 3.96 11.19 -23.46
C THR A 31 2.97 10.38 -24.30
N ASP A 32 3.38 9.15 -24.63
CA ASP A 32 2.57 8.17 -25.32
C ASP A 32 2.03 7.11 -24.34
N CYS A 33 0.98 6.43 -24.76
CA CYS A 33 0.42 5.32 -24.00
C CYS A 33 -0.09 4.19 -24.89
N THR A 34 -0.04 2.97 -24.37
CA THR A 34 -0.58 1.77 -25.00
C THR A 34 -1.38 0.96 -23.99
N ALA A 35 -2.30 0.12 -24.48
CA ALA A 35 -2.90 -0.94 -23.68
C ALA A 35 -2.07 -2.23 -23.85
N GLY A 36 -2.13 -3.11 -22.85
CA GLY A 36 -1.54 -4.43 -22.91
C GLY A 36 -2.37 -5.44 -23.72
N GLY A 37 -2.05 -6.71 -23.54
CA GLY A 37 -2.70 -7.85 -24.16
C GLY A 37 -2.47 -9.14 -23.38
N THR A 38 -3.34 -10.12 -23.58
CA THR A 38 -3.22 -11.43 -22.93
C THR A 38 -2.96 -12.48 -24.01
N PRO A 39 -1.83 -13.21 -23.97
CA PRO A 39 -1.68 -14.42 -24.76
C PRO A 39 -2.81 -15.40 -24.46
N SER A 40 -3.19 -16.24 -25.42
CA SER A 40 -4.28 -17.20 -25.20
C SER A 40 -3.99 -18.08 -23.98
N THR A 41 -4.86 -18.05 -22.97
CA THR A 41 -4.75 -18.88 -21.77
C THR A 41 -4.99 -20.37 -22.05
N SER A 42 -5.59 -20.70 -23.20
CA SER A 42 -5.76 -22.07 -23.66
C SER A 42 -4.50 -22.71 -24.23
N ILE A 43 -3.45 -21.92 -24.52
CA ILE A 43 -2.20 -22.41 -25.11
C ILE A 43 -1.12 -22.36 -24.03
N SER A 44 -0.88 -23.51 -23.38
CA SER A 44 0.05 -23.61 -22.26
C SER A 44 1.50 -23.23 -22.63
N SER A 45 1.93 -23.44 -23.87
CA SER A 45 3.28 -23.06 -24.34
C SER A 45 3.54 -21.55 -24.34
N TYR A 46 2.48 -20.73 -24.24
CA TYR A 46 2.62 -19.28 -24.14
C TYR A 46 3.02 -18.80 -22.73
N TRP A 47 2.92 -19.67 -21.72
CA TRP A 47 3.07 -19.32 -20.31
C TRP A 47 4.29 -20.02 -19.68
N GLY A 48 4.78 -19.49 -18.56
CA GLY A 48 5.90 -20.06 -17.81
C GLY A 48 7.29 -19.78 -18.40
N GLY A 49 7.43 -18.70 -19.18
CA GLY A 49 8.71 -18.25 -19.75
C GLY A 49 9.50 -17.32 -18.82
N ASN A 50 10.31 -16.44 -19.43
CA ASN A 50 11.14 -15.48 -18.71
C ASN A 50 10.60 -14.05 -18.74
N ASN A 51 9.60 -13.77 -19.58
CA ASN A 51 9.12 -12.40 -19.79
C ASN A 51 8.06 -12.06 -18.73
N PRO A 52 8.29 -11.08 -17.84
CA PRO A 52 7.31 -10.62 -16.85
C PRO A 52 5.98 -10.27 -17.51
N TRP A 53 4.88 -10.83 -17.03
CA TRP A 53 3.54 -10.47 -17.49
C TRP A 53 2.66 -10.13 -16.30
N MET A 54 2.23 -8.87 -16.25
CA MET A 54 1.50 -8.31 -15.13
C MET A 54 -0.01 -8.37 -15.36
N SER A 55 -0.72 -8.90 -14.37
CA SER A 55 -2.18 -8.81 -14.31
C SER A 55 -2.60 -7.48 -13.68
N SER A 56 -3.74 -6.93 -14.10
CA SER A 56 -4.35 -5.74 -13.49
C SER A 56 -4.62 -5.89 -11.99
N GLY A 57 -4.68 -7.13 -11.47
CA GLY A 57 -4.77 -7.40 -10.04
C GLY A 57 -3.58 -6.91 -9.23
N GLU A 58 -2.41 -6.74 -9.84
CA GLU A 58 -1.14 -6.37 -9.17
C GLU A 58 -0.90 -4.85 -9.13
N LEU A 59 -1.81 -4.03 -9.68
CA LEU A 59 -1.69 -2.57 -9.65
C LEU A 59 -1.67 -1.99 -8.22
N HIS A 60 -2.23 -2.71 -7.24
CA HIS A 60 -2.24 -2.31 -5.84
C HIS A 60 -0.83 -2.20 -5.22
N LEU A 61 0.19 -2.79 -5.85
CA LEU A 61 1.57 -2.75 -5.37
C LEU A 61 2.18 -1.34 -5.43
N LYS A 62 1.62 -0.41 -6.21
CA LYS A 62 2.11 0.96 -6.50
C LYS A 62 3.49 1.04 -7.16
N ARG A 63 4.46 0.22 -6.76
CA ARG A 63 5.79 0.08 -7.34
C ARG A 63 6.04 -1.40 -7.63
N VAL A 64 6.12 -1.74 -8.90
CA VAL A 64 6.14 -3.14 -9.36
C VAL A 64 7.57 -3.56 -9.64
N PHE A 65 8.19 -4.23 -8.68
CA PHE A 65 9.55 -4.77 -8.79
C PHE A 65 9.58 -6.22 -9.31
N ASP A 66 8.45 -6.92 -9.20
CA ASP A 66 8.26 -8.27 -9.72
C ASP A 66 6.76 -8.53 -9.92
N VAL A 67 6.41 -9.55 -10.71
CA VAL A 67 5.04 -9.99 -10.96
C VAL A 67 4.94 -11.51 -10.87
N SER A 68 3.74 -12.01 -10.63
CA SER A 68 3.49 -13.43 -10.40
C SER A 68 3.62 -14.30 -11.66
N GLU A 69 3.23 -13.77 -12.82
CA GLU A 69 3.15 -14.55 -14.07
C GLU A 69 4.26 -14.22 -15.07
N ARG A 70 4.53 -15.19 -15.95
CA ARG A 70 5.51 -15.08 -17.03
C ARG A 70 4.97 -15.66 -18.31
N ILE A 71 5.35 -15.05 -19.43
CA ILE A 71 5.04 -15.54 -20.76
C ILE A 71 6.33 -15.92 -21.51
N THR A 72 6.21 -16.81 -22.48
CA THR A 72 7.30 -17.19 -23.37
C THR A 72 7.47 -16.16 -24.50
N ASN A 73 8.56 -16.27 -25.25
CA ASN A 73 8.73 -15.47 -26.48
C ASN A 73 7.66 -15.81 -27.53
N GLU A 74 7.19 -17.05 -27.54
CA GLU A 74 6.08 -17.49 -28.39
C GLU A 74 4.77 -16.80 -27.98
N GLY A 75 4.46 -16.76 -26.69
CA GLY A 75 3.27 -16.07 -26.18
C GLY A 75 3.30 -14.56 -26.45
N LEU A 76 4.48 -13.94 -26.34
CA LEU A 76 4.65 -12.53 -26.67
C LEU A 76 4.44 -12.26 -28.17
N SER A 77 5.05 -13.05 -29.06
CA SER A 77 4.96 -12.83 -30.51
C SER A 77 3.59 -13.17 -31.10
N ASN A 78 2.82 -14.05 -30.45
CA ASN A 78 1.48 -14.47 -30.89
C ASN A 78 0.34 -13.82 -30.09
N SER A 79 0.60 -12.66 -29.47
CA SER A 79 -0.45 -11.89 -28.78
C SER A 79 -0.32 -10.39 -29.04
N SER A 80 -1.32 -9.63 -28.59
CA SER A 80 -1.30 -8.17 -28.67
C SER A 80 -0.49 -7.51 -27.56
N THR A 81 0.05 -8.28 -26.61
CA THR A 81 0.86 -7.72 -25.53
C THR A 81 2.20 -7.22 -26.06
N LYS A 82 2.77 -6.23 -25.40
CA LYS A 82 4.03 -5.60 -25.78
C LYS A 82 4.85 -5.33 -24.55
N TYR A 83 6.15 -5.24 -24.74
CA TYR A 83 7.04 -4.73 -23.71
C TYR A 83 6.68 -3.28 -23.36
N VAL A 84 6.55 -3.08 -22.06
CA VAL A 84 6.45 -1.80 -21.39
C VAL A 84 7.78 -1.60 -20.69
N PRO A 85 8.52 -0.53 -21.01
CA PRO A 85 9.79 -0.26 -20.34
C PRO A 85 9.56 0.01 -18.85
N SER A 86 10.57 -0.28 -18.05
CA SER A 86 10.69 0.22 -16.68
C SER A 86 10.50 1.74 -16.61
N GLU A 87 10.07 2.22 -15.45
CA GLU A 87 9.66 3.61 -15.20
C GLU A 87 8.44 4.07 -16.02
N SER A 88 7.57 3.13 -16.45
CA SER A 88 6.27 3.47 -17.03
C SER A 88 5.21 3.59 -15.93
N VAL A 89 4.31 4.58 -16.06
CA VAL A 89 3.11 4.65 -15.22
C VAL A 89 2.06 3.70 -15.77
N LEU A 90 1.56 2.80 -14.93
CA LEU A 90 0.53 1.81 -15.25
C LEU A 90 -0.80 2.24 -14.66
N MET A 91 -1.89 2.12 -15.40
CA MET A 91 -3.24 2.49 -14.95
C MET A 91 -4.27 1.42 -15.30
N GLY A 92 -5.11 1.06 -14.33
CA GLY A 92 -6.22 0.13 -14.54
C GLY A 92 -7.34 0.74 -15.38
N LEU A 93 -7.52 0.22 -16.61
CA LEU A 93 -8.57 0.62 -17.54
C LEU A 93 -9.95 0.07 -17.14
N ALA A 94 -9.96 -1.18 -16.69
CA ALA A 94 -11.14 -1.93 -16.31
C ALA A 94 -10.82 -2.86 -15.13
N GLY A 95 -11.86 -3.25 -14.38
CA GLY A 95 -11.73 -4.15 -13.24
C GLY A 95 -12.83 -3.91 -12.21
N GLN A 96 -13.22 -4.97 -11.50
CA GLN A 96 -14.13 -4.89 -10.36
C GLN A 96 -13.38 -4.40 -9.11
N GLY A 97 -14.10 -3.96 -8.09
CA GLY A 97 -13.47 -3.51 -6.83
C GLY A 97 -12.67 -2.22 -6.99
N LYS A 98 -11.41 -2.18 -6.55
CA LYS A 98 -10.55 -0.98 -6.56
C LYS A 98 -9.66 -0.84 -7.79
N THR A 99 -9.49 -1.88 -8.62
CA THR A 99 -8.51 -1.91 -9.71
C THR A 99 -8.65 -0.78 -10.72
N ARG A 100 -9.87 -0.43 -11.12
CA ARG A 100 -10.11 0.65 -12.08
C ARG A 100 -9.64 2.00 -11.54
N GLY A 101 -8.84 2.71 -12.33
CA GLY A 101 -8.23 3.99 -11.93
C GLY A 101 -7.06 3.84 -10.94
N THR A 102 -6.74 2.63 -10.47
CA THR A 102 -5.52 2.41 -9.66
C THR A 102 -4.30 2.60 -10.54
N VAL A 103 -3.27 3.23 -9.98
CA VAL A 103 -2.05 3.59 -10.67
C VAL A 103 -0.85 2.89 -9.99
N ALA A 104 0.13 2.49 -10.79
CA ALA A 104 1.42 1.98 -10.33
C ALA A 104 2.55 2.49 -11.22
N ILE A 105 3.79 2.24 -10.84
CA ILE A 105 4.98 2.41 -11.69
C ILE A 105 5.65 1.06 -11.85
N SER A 106 6.00 0.69 -13.09
CA SER A 106 6.87 -0.46 -13.35
C SER A 106 8.31 -0.13 -12.95
N LYS A 107 8.95 -0.98 -12.14
CA LYS A 107 10.38 -0.89 -11.81
C LYS A 107 11.22 -1.96 -12.51
N ILE A 108 10.58 -2.69 -13.42
CA ILE A 108 11.16 -3.67 -14.34
C ILE A 108 10.50 -3.52 -15.71
N ASP A 109 11.17 -3.98 -16.75
CA ASP A 109 10.53 -4.17 -18.06
C ASP A 109 9.53 -5.33 -17.96
N LEU A 110 8.31 -5.12 -18.44
CA LEU A 110 7.23 -6.10 -18.33
C LEU A 110 6.23 -6.03 -19.47
N CYS A 111 5.41 -7.05 -19.62
CA CYS A 111 4.19 -7.05 -20.43
C CYS A 111 2.98 -6.90 -19.51
N THR A 112 1.84 -6.46 -20.03
CA THR A 112 0.62 -6.27 -19.23
C THR A 112 -0.59 -6.87 -19.92
N ASN A 113 -1.65 -7.17 -19.15
CA ASN A 113 -2.94 -7.55 -19.71
C ASN A 113 -3.68 -6.36 -20.39
N GLN A 114 -4.76 -6.64 -21.14
CA GLN A 114 -5.54 -5.60 -21.83
C GLN A 114 -6.27 -4.61 -20.90
N SER A 115 -6.35 -4.91 -19.60
CA SER A 115 -6.99 -4.06 -18.60
C SER A 115 -6.04 -3.03 -18.00
N ILE A 116 -4.77 -2.99 -18.44
CA ILE A 116 -3.78 -2.00 -18.04
C ILE A 116 -3.43 -1.11 -19.24
N ALA A 117 -3.39 0.18 -19.01
CA ALA A 117 -2.68 1.13 -19.87
C ALA A 117 -1.30 1.41 -19.28
N ALA A 118 -0.29 1.41 -20.14
CA ALA A 118 1.05 1.90 -19.83
C ALA A 118 1.23 3.28 -20.46
N ILE A 119 1.69 4.23 -19.66
CA ILE A 119 2.10 5.58 -20.05
C ILE A 119 3.62 5.62 -19.95
N PHE A 120 4.30 5.90 -21.06
CA PHE A 120 5.73 5.68 -21.16
C PHE A 120 6.57 6.76 -20.46
N PRO A 121 7.74 6.39 -19.91
CA PRO A 121 8.70 7.35 -19.39
C PRO A 121 9.20 8.28 -20.49
N SER A 122 9.59 9.48 -20.10
CA SER A 122 10.28 10.42 -20.98
C SER A 122 11.16 11.35 -20.17
N SER A 123 12.28 11.80 -20.73
CA SER A 123 13.13 12.84 -20.12
C SER A 123 12.45 14.21 -20.01
N LYS A 124 11.25 14.38 -20.60
CA LYS A 124 10.50 15.63 -20.58
C LYS A 124 9.66 15.83 -19.32
N HIS A 125 9.42 14.79 -18.51
CA HIS A 125 8.60 14.85 -17.30
C HIS A 125 9.10 13.87 -16.25
N SER A 126 8.70 14.06 -14.99
CA SER A 126 8.97 13.08 -13.93
C SER A 126 7.87 12.02 -13.90
N THR A 127 8.24 10.74 -14.08
CA THR A 127 7.33 9.60 -13.92
C THR A 127 6.69 9.57 -12.53
N GLU A 128 7.49 9.83 -11.49
CA GLU A 128 7.05 9.84 -10.10
C GLU A 128 6.04 10.96 -9.83
N TYR A 129 6.26 12.16 -10.39
CA TYR A 129 5.28 13.26 -10.32
C TYR A 129 3.97 12.88 -11.01
N LEU A 130 4.03 12.30 -12.20
CA LEU A 130 2.85 11.86 -12.94
C LEU A 130 2.08 10.78 -12.15
N PHE A 131 2.80 9.83 -11.54
CA PHE A 131 2.21 8.84 -10.64
C PHE A 131 1.47 9.52 -9.48
N TYR A 132 2.12 10.42 -8.73
CA TYR A 132 1.48 11.05 -7.57
C TYR A 132 0.27 11.89 -7.96
N ASN A 133 0.33 12.58 -9.11
CA ASN A 133 -0.81 13.32 -9.64
C ASN A 133 -2.01 12.41 -9.90
N LEU A 134 -1.77 11.27 -10.55
CA LEU A 134 -2.84 10.33 -10.92
C LEU A 134 -3.34 9.50 -9.74
N ASP A 135 -2.45 9.08 -8.83
CA ASP A 135 -2.81 8.33 -7.61
C ASP A 135 -3.73 9.16 -6.71
N TYR A 136 -3.43 10.45 -6.54
CA TYR A 136 -4.31 11.38 -5.81
C TYR A 136 -5.70 11.54 -6.45
N ARG A 137 -5.78 11.43 -7.79
CA ARG A 137 -7.01 11.62 -8.57
C ARG A 137 -7.85 10.34 -8.72
N TYR A 138 -7.59 9.32 -7.90
CA TYR A 138 -8.24 8.02 -8.00
C TYR A 138 -9.78 8.09 -8.17
N GLU A 139 -10.47 8.85 -7.32
CA GLU A 139 -11.95 8.96 -7.38
C GLU A 139 -12.43 9.65 -8.65
N GLU A 140 -11.73 10.69 -9.11
CA GLU A 140 -12.01 11.35 -10.39
C GLU A 140 -11.85 10.35 -11.54
N LEU A 141 -10.72 9.66 -11.62
CA LEU A 141 -10.43 8.65 -12.65
C LEU A 141 -11.46 7.52 -12.64
N ARG A 142 -11.89 7.09 -11.46
CA ARG A 142 -12.91 6.06 -11.28
C ARG A 142 -14.29 6.53 -11.77
N SER A 143 -14.61 7.82 -11.62
CA SER A 143 -15.87 8.44 -12.05
C SER A 143 -15.94 8.71 -13.55
N LEU A 144 -14.83 9.09 -14.20
CA LEU A 144 -14.77 9.31 -15.66
C LEU A 144 -15.17 8.08 -16.48
N SER A 145 -15.16 6.92 -15.84
CA SER A 145 -15.55 5.64 -16.43
C SER A 145 -17.06 5.40 -16.48
N THR A 146 -17.93 6.22 -15.87
CA THR A 146 -19.37 5.91 -15.73
C THR A 146 -20.29 6.46 -16.83
N GLY A 147 -19.76 6.96 -17.96
CA GLY A 147 -20.56 7.52 -19.07
C GLY A 147 -21.29 6.49 -19.94
N ASP A 148 -22.56 6.80 -20.27
CA ASP A 148 -23.55 6.17 -21.17
C ASP A 148 -23.50 4.64 -21.34
N GLY A 149 -24.12 3.91 -20.41
CA GLY A 149 -24.52 2.52 -20.62
C GLY A 149 -23.92 1.47 -19.67
N GLY A 150 -23.30 1.88 -18.56
CA GLY A 150 -22.84 0.95 -17.50
C GLY A 150 -21.66 0.04 -17.88
N ARG A 151 -21.09 0.21 -19.09
CA ARG A 151 -19.94 -0.53 -19.62
C ARG A 151 -18.70 0.35 -19.89
N GLY A 152 -18.76 1.65 -19.59
CA GLY A 152 -17.61 2.53 -19.78
C GLY A 152 -16.44 2.10 -18.91
N GLY A 153 -15.29 1.83 -19.52
CA GLY A 153 -13.99 1.74 -18.85
C GLY A 153 -13.21 3.03 -19.10
N LEU A 154 -12.15 3.29 -18.32
CA LEU A 154 -11.12 4.20 -18.78
C LEU A 154 -10.56 3.65 -20.09
N ASN A 155 -10.17 4.53 -21.02
CA ASN A 155 -9.55 4.14 -22.27
C ASN A 155 -8.41 5.10 -22.63
N LEU A 156 -7.58 4.73 -23.60
CA LEU A 156 -6.41 5.51 -23.97
C LEU A 156 -6.76 6.93 -24.47
N LYS A 157 -7.94 7.14 -25.07
CA LYS A 157 -8.39 8.48 -25.50
C LYS A 157 -8.68 9.36 -24.28
N ILE A 158 -9.37 8.81 -23.28
CA ILE A 158 -9.63 9.51 -22.01
C ILE A 158 -8.30 9.85 -21.33
N ILE A 159 -7.40 8.86 -21.16
CA ILE A 159 -6.08 9.07 -20.54
C ILE A 159 -5.31 10.18 -21.24
N ARG A 160 -5.19 10.13 -22.58
CA ARG A 160 -4.48 11.17 -23.34
C ARG A 160 -5.09 12.57 -23.18
N SER A 161 -6.39 12.65 -22.89
CA SER A 161 -7.10 13.93 -22.72
C SER A 161 -7.06 14.50 -21.30
N LEU A 162 -6.60 13.71 -20.31
CA LEU A 162 -6.50 14.17 -18.93
C LEU A 162 -5.53 15.34 -18.85
N SER A 163 -6.02 16.47 -18.37
CA SER A 163 -5.23 17.67 -18.12
C SER A 163 -4.66 17.62 -16.70
N LEU A 164 -3.42 18.07 -16.54
CA LEU A 164 -2.76 18.17 -15.23
C LEU A 164 -1.89 19.44 -15.14
N PRO A 165 -1.61 19.92 -13.91
CA PRO A 165 -0.64 20.98 -13.72
C PRO A 165 0.75 20.46 -14.12
N TYR A 166 1.47 21.27 -14.87
CA TYR A 166 2.72 20.92 -15.52
C TYR A 166 3.78 22.00 -15.19
N PRO A 167 4.36 21.95 -13.98
CA PRO A 167 5.49 22.80 -13.60
C PRO A 167 6.77 22.41 -14.34
N SER A 168 7.87 23.11 -14.06
CA SER A 168 9.20 22.76 -14.58
C SER A 168 9.59 21.33 -14.18
N LEU A 169 10.45 20.67 -14.97
CA LEU A 169 10.91 19.31 -14.65
C LEU A 169 11.62 19.24 -13.29
N GLU A 170 12.39 20.27 -12.97
CA GLU A 170 13.07 20.42 -11.67
C GLU A 170 12.05 20.42 -10.53
N GLU A 171 11.01 21.24 -10.63
CA GLU A 171 9.96 21.33 -9.61
C GLU A 171 9.12 20.06 -9.54
N GLN A 172 8.79 19.42 -10.68
CA GLN A 172 8.16 18.10 -10.69
C GLN A 172 8.98 17.07 -9.90
N THR A 173 10.30 17.09 -10.09
CA THR A 173 11.23 16.18 -9.40
C THR A 173 11.29 16.48 -7.90
N THR A 174 11.39 17.76 -7.52
CA THR A 174 11.40 18.18 -6.12
C THR A 174 10.10 17.79 -5.40
N ILE A 175 8.94 18.01 -6.02
CA ILE A 175 7.63 17.61 -5.48
C ILE A 175 7.58 16.08 -5.31
N ALA A 176 7.97 15.34 -6.34
CA ALA A 176 7.94 13.88 -6.31
C ALA A 176 8.87 13.31 -5.22
N ASN A 177 10.06 13.87 -5.05
CA ASN A 177 11.01 13.47 -4.01
C ASN A 177 10.43 13.75 -2.61
N ALA A 178 9.86 14.93 -2.38
CA ALA A 178 9.25 15.26 -1.09
C ALA A 178 8.11 14.29 -0.72
N LEU A 179 7.28 13.91 -1.70
CA LEU A 179 6.21 12.92 -1.49
C LEU A 179 6.78 11.52 -1.25
N SER A 180 7.82 11.13 -1.98
CA SER A 180 8.49 9.84 -1.82
C SER A 180 9.19 9.70 -0.46
N ASP A 181 9.81 10.77 0.04
CA ASP A 181 10.41 10.81 1.38
C ASP A 181 9.35 10.58 2.47
N VAL A 182 8.15 11.16 2.31
CA VAL A 182 7.02 10.94 3.22
C VAL A 182 6.55 9.49 3.16
N ASP A 183 6.38 8.91 1.97
CA ASP A 183 6.02 7.50 1.82
C ASP A 183 7.07 6.57 2.46
N GLY A 184 8.36 6.88 2.29
CA GLY A 184 9.46 6.16 2.94
C GLY A 184 9.39 6.23 4.47
N LEU A 185 9.11 7.41 5.02
CA LEU A 185 8.92 7.58 6.46
C LEU A 185 7.73 6.77 6.98
N LEU A 186 6.59 6.77 6.26
CA LEU A 186 5.43 5.98 6.63
C LEU A 186 5.76 4.48 6.68
N ALA A 187 6.45 3.96 5.67
CA ALA A 187 6.86 2.56 5.62
C ALA A 187 7.78 2.17 6.80
N GLU A 188 8.72 3.03 7.18
CA GLU A 188 9.60 2.79 8.32
C GLU A 188 8.86 2.85 9.67
N LEU A 189 7.89 3.76 9.80
CA LEU A 189 7.04 3.84 10.99
C LEU A 189 6.16 2.60 11.16
N GLU A 190 5.59 2.07 10.07
CA GLU A 190 4.82 0.82 10.10
C GLU A 190 5.67 -0.37 10.57
N LYS A 191 6.90 -0.51 10.05
CA LYS A 191 7.85 -1.55 10.50
C LYS A 191 8.15 -1.41 12.00
N LEU A 192 8.34 -0.17 12.47
CA LEU A 192 8.60 0.10 13.89
C LEU A 192 7.40 -0.26 14.77
N ILE A 193 6.17 0.00 14.32
CA ILE A 193 4.95 -0.39 15.02
C ILE A 193 4.87 -1.91 15.18
N VAL A 194 5.06 -2.66 14.09
CA VAL A 194 5.06 -4.13 14.10
C VAL A 194 6.12 -4.67 15.07
N LYS A 195 7.34 -4.12 15.02
CA LYS A 195 8.42 -4.51 15.93
C LYS A 195 8.09 -4.23 17.40
N LYS A 196 7.52 -3.06 17.71
CA LYS A 196 7.13 -2.70 19.08
C LYS A 196 6.00 -3.60 19.60
N GLN A 197 5.04 -3.97 18.74
CA GLN A 197 3.98 -4.92 19.11
C GLN A 197 4.56 -6.30 19.42
N ALA A 198 5.50 -6.81 18.61
CA ALA A 198 6.17 -8.08 18.88
C ALA A 198 6.93 -8.07 20.21
N ILE A 199 7.69 -6.99 20.48
CA ILE A 199 8.39 -6.81 21.76
C ILE A 199 7.39 -6.79 22.91
N LYS A 200 6.31 -6.02 22.82
CA LYS A 200 5.25 -5.98 23.85
C LYS A 200 4.71 -7.38 24.14
N THR A 201 4.35 -8.15 23.12
CA THR A 201 3.82 -9.50 23.26
C THR A 201 4.81 -10.43 23.95
N ALA A 202 6.07 -10.44 23.51
CA ALA A 202 7.12 -11.24 24.13
C ALA A 202 7.37 -10.83 25.60
N THR A 203 7.44 -9.52 25.87
CA THR A 203 7.62 -9.00 27.22
C THR A 203 6.45 -9.34 28.13
N MET A 204 5.20 -9.27 27.64
CA MET A 204 4.03 -9.70 28.41
C MET A 204 4.13 -11.19 28.77
N GLN A 205 4.49 -12.05 27.82
CA GLN A 205 4.69 -13.48 28.09
C GLN A 205 5.78 -13.73 29.14
N GLN A 206 6.87 -12.95 29.13
CA GLN A 206 7.96 -13.09 30.10
C GLN A 206 7.60 -12.56 31.49
N LEU A 207 6.98 -11.37 31.56
CA LEU A 207 6.71 -10.68 32.83
C LEU A 207 5.46 -11.23 33.53
N LEU A 208 4.37 -11.47 32.78
CA LEU A 208 3.09 -11.93 33.37
C LEU A 208 3.11 -13.39 33.80
N THR A 209 4.09 -14.18 33.32
CA THR A 209 4.33 -15.55 33.82
C THR A 209 5.46 -15.60 34.85
N GLY A 210 6.11 -14.47 35.13
CA GLY A 210 7.24 -14.41 36.05
C GLY A 210 8.50 -15.17 35.59
N LYS A 211 8.59 -15.57 34.30
CA LYS A 211 9.81 -16.11 33.69
C LYS A 211 10.97 -15.12 33.77
N THR A 212 10.66 -13.83 33.57
CA THR A 212 11.57 -12.72 33.85
C THR A 212 10.97 -11.85 34.96
N ARG A 213 11.78 -11.52 35.97
CA ARG A 213 11.38 -10.63 37.07
C ARG A 213 11.99 -9.24 36.86
N LEU A 214 11.23 -8.20 37.20
CA LEU A 214 11.81 -6.86 37.31
C LEU A 214 12.81 -6.84 38.48
N PRO A 215 13.93 -6.10 38.39
CA PRO A 215 15.03 -6.17 39.35
C PRO A 215 14.60 -6.01 40.81
N GLN A 216 13.68 -5.08 41.09
CA GLN A 216 13.16 -4.80 42.43
C GLN A 216 12.33 -5.93 43.05
N PHE A 217 11.95 -6.94 42.27
CA PHE A 217 11.19 -8.11 42.74
C PHE A 217 11.97 -9.42 42.59
N ALA A 218 13.17 -9.39 42.02
CA ALA A 218 13.93 -10.60 41.70
C ALA A 218 14.66 -11.22 42.91
N HIS A 219 14.92 -10.43 43.95
CA HIS A 219 15.69 -10.84 45.13
C HIS A 219 14.90 -10.63 46.43
N HIS A 220 15.28 -11.37 47.47
CA HIS A 220 14.90 -11.12 48.85
C HIS A 220 15.65 -9.89 49.42
N PRO A 221 15.22 -9.34 50.57
CA PRO A 221 15.93 -8.22 51.21
C PRO A 221 17.40 -8.49 51.53
N ASP A 222 17.79 -9.75 51.70
CA ASP A 222 19.17 -10.19 51.93
C ASP A 222 20.01 -10.33 50.64
N GLY A 223 19.41 -10.03 49.48
CA GLY A 223 20.06 -10.09 48.17
C GLY A 223 20.02 -11.46 47.48
N THR A 224 19.46 -12.50 48.11
CA THR A 224 19.32 -13.83 47.48
C THR A 224 18.22 -13.83 46.41
N LYS A 225 18.39 -14.59 45.32
CA LYS A 225 17.43 -14.61 44.20
C LYS A 225 16.22 -15.47 44.57
N LYS A 226 15.01 -14.95 44.33
CA LYS A 226 13.76 -15.68 44.56
C LYS A 226 13.61 -16.85 43.60
N ALA A 227 13.18 -18.00 44.11
CA ALA A 227 12.99 -19.21 43.31
C ALA A 227 11.63 -19.24 42.58
N GLN A 228 11.42 -20.30 41.80
CA GLN A 228 10.13 -20.64 41.20
C GLN A 228 9.55 -21.87 41.90
N LYS A 229 8.22 -21.94 41.96
CA LYS A 229 7.45 -23.10 42.42
C LYS A 229 6.55 -23.63 41.31
N GLN A 230 6.33 -24.94 41.30
CA GLN A 230 5.44 -25.58 40.34
C GLN A 230 3.96 -25.44 40.77
N THR A 231 3.09 -25.08 39.83
CA THR A 231 1.63 -24.99 40.03
C THR A 231 0.88 -25.60 38.84
N GLU A 232 -0.45 -25.65 38.93
CA GLU A 232 -1.36 -26.04 37.84
C GLU A 232 -1.24 -25.16 36.60
N LEU A 233 -0.76 -23.92 36.73
CA LEU A 233 -0.50 -22.99 35.61
C LEU A 233 0.95 -23.07 35.09
N GLY A 234 1.74 -24.01 35.60
CA GLY A 234 3.18 -24.12 35.32
C GLY A 234 4.07 -23.54 36.43
N PRO A 235 5.38 -23.37 36.17
CA PRO A 235 6.29 -22.75 37.12
C PRO A 235 6.01 -21.25 37.24
N ILE A 236 5.73 -20.79 38.45
CA ILE A 236 5.53 -19.38 38.78
C ILE A 236 6.51 -18.96 39.89
N PRO A 237 6.75 -17.66 40.11
CA PRO A 237 7.53 -17.20 41.24
C PRO A 237 7.04 -17.75 42.59
N GLU A 238 7.97 -18.10 43.47
CA GLU A 238 7.63 -18.67 44.78
C GLU A 238 6.71 -17.76 45.62
N ASP A 239 6.87 -16.44 45.45
CA ASP A 239 6.16 -15.39 46.16
C ASP A 239 4.78 -15.05 45.56
N TRP A 240 4.40 -15.65 44.43
CA TRP A 240 3.08 -15.46 43.80
C TRP A 240 2.04 -16.46 44.33
N LYS A 241 0.76 -16.12 44.25
CA LYS A 241 -0.35 -17.02 44.59
C LYS A 241 -1.27 -17.19 43.38
N VAL A 242 -1.71 -18.42 43.14
CA VAL A 242 -2.78 -18.68 42.16
C VAL A 242 -4.10 -18.41 42.85
N LYS A 243 -4.97 -17.62 42.21
CA LYS A 243 -6.34 -17.36 42.64
C LYS A 243 -7.27 -17.40 41.44
N THR A 244 -8.55 -17.65 41.67
CA THR A 244 -9.56 -17.44 40.63
C THR A 244 -9.94 -15.97 40.52
N VAL A 245 -10.47 -15.52 39.38
CA VAL A 245 -11.06 -14.17 39.26
C VAL A 245 -12.15 -13.98 40.33
N TYR A 246 -12.92 -15.02 40.64
CA TYR A 246 -13.97 -15.01 41.64
C TYR A 246 -13.45 -14.72 43.06
N GLU A 247 -12.36 -15.38 43.46
CA GLU A 247 -11.69 -15.12 44.74
C GLU A 247 -11.12 -13.70 44.83
N LEU A 248 -10.65 -13.15 43.70
CA LEU A 248 -10.18 -11.77 43.64
C LEU A 248 -11.31 -10.75 43.73
N ALA A 249 -12.48 -11.09 43.20
CA ALA A 249 -13.67 -10.26 43.28
C ALA A 249 -14.45 -10.43 44.59
N GLU A 250 -13.78 -10.88 45.66
CA GLU A 250 -14.34 -11.05 47.00
C GLU A 250 -15.62 -11.91 47.04
N ASN A 251 -15.73 -12.89 46.14
CA ASN A 251 -16.88 -13.77 46.04
C ASN A 251 -18.20 -13.05 45.70
N GLN A 252 -18.16 -11.90 45.02
CA GLN A 252 -19.36 -11.18 44.55
C GLN A 252 -19.99 -11.85 43.32
N LYS A 253 -20.56 -13.04 43.53
CA LYS A 253 -21.24 -13.86 42.51
C LYS A 253 -22.26 -13.14 41.60
N PRO A 254 -23.05 -12.14 42.06
CA PRO A 254 -24.03 -11.46 41.20
C PRO A 254 -23.44 -10.69 40.00
N GLN A 255 -22.13 -10.46 39.97
CA GLN A 255 -21.44 -9.70 38.92
C GLN A 255 -20.69 -10.58 37.90
N PHE A 256 -20.70 -11.91 38.06
CA PHE A 256 -19.99 -12.85 37.18
C PHE A 256 -20.98 -13.81 36.52
N ASP A 257 -20.91 -13.91 35.19
CA ASP A 257 -21.60 -14.94 34.42
C ASP A 257 -20.76 -16.24 34.47
N ASP A 258 -21.40 -17.41 34.53
CA ASP A 258 -20.83 -18.71 34.98
C ASP A 258 -19.71 -19.29 34.07
N GLY A 259 -18.57 -18.60 33.97
CA GLY A 259 -17.35 -19.07 33.30
C GLY A 259 -16.15 -19.01 34.23
N ASP A 260 -15.48 -20.14 34.45
CA ASP A 260 -14.25 -20.24 35.24
C ASP A 260 -13.10 -19.48 34.56
N TRP A 261 -12.68 -18.36 35.17
CA TRP A 261 -11.49 -17.61 34.76
C TRP A 261 -10.47 -17.63 35.91
N ILE A 262 -9.32 -18.28 35.72
CA ILE A 262 -8.19 -18.30 36.67
C ILE A 262 -7.20 -17.19 36.29
N VAL A 263 -6.71 -16.42 37.26
CA VAL A 263 -5.73 -15.33 37.05
C VAL A 263 -4.64 -15.34 38.12
N VAL A 264 -3.41 -15.04 37.71
CA VAL A 264 -2.27 -15.01 38.63
C VAL A 264 -2.14 -13.63 39.27
N VAL A 265 -2.01 -13.57 40.59
CA VAL A 265 -1.83 -12.33 41.34
C VAL A 265 -0.54 -12.31 42.16
N LYS A 266 -0.02 -11.09 42.31
CA LYS A 266 1.17 -10.77 43.09
C LYS A 266 0.87 -10.74 44.59
#